data_AF-L1KSE9-F1
#
_entry.id   AF-L1KSE9-F1
#
_cell.length_a   1.000
_cell.length_b   1.000
_cell.length_c   1.000
_cell.angle_alpha   90.00
_cell.angle_beta   90.00
_cell.angle_gamma   90.00
#
_symmetry.space_group_name_H-M   'P 1'
#
loop_
_entity.id
_entity.type
_entity.pdbx_description
1 polymer ?
#
loop_
_entity_poly.entity_id
_entity_poly.type
_entity_poly.pdbx_seq_one_letter_code
_entity_poly.pdbx_strand_id
1 'polypeptide(L)'
;MNNSVTNTARLLGAGLRALLVLTLVTGVIYPLVITGIAQGLFPGKANGSEIKADGKVVGSSLIGQSYNLPLKKGQETPEPDLRWFQGRPANGLGANTVNTQYKLLLSVRPTSPPT
;
A
#
# COMPACT_ATOMS: atom_id res chain seq x y z
N MET A 1 24.93 -29.03 42.13
CA MET A 1 24.74 -27.91 41.15
C MET A 1 23.76 -28.25 40.03
N ASN A 2 22.78 -29.12 40.29
CA ASN A 2 21.91 -29.77 39.28
C ASN A 2 20.56 -29.03 39.17
N ASN A 3 20.12 -28.43 40.27
CA ASN A 3 18.80 -27.81 40.39
C ASN A 3 18.63 -26.55 39.53
N SER A 4 19.70 -25.78 39.31
CA SER A 4 19.64 -24.54 38.52
C SER A 4 19.39 -24.82 37.03
N VAL A 5 20.02 -25.87 36.49
CA VAL A 5 19.86 -26.28 35.07
C VAL A 5 18.45 -26.81 34.82
N THR A 6 17.93 -27.66 35.72
CA THR A 6 16.56 -28.21 35.61
C THR A 6 15.49 -27.13 35.71
N ASN A 7 15.66 -26.14 36.60
CA ASN A 7 14.72 -25.03 36.74
C ASN A 7 14.73 -24.12 35.49
N THR A 8 15.91 -23.81 34.98
CA THR A 8 16.05 -22.99 33.75
C THR A 8 15.42 -23.69 32.55
N ALA A 9 15.66 -25.00 32.38
CA ALA A 9 15.07 -25.78 31.29
C ALA A 9 13.53 -25.80 31.35
N ARG A 10 12.95 -25.91 32.56
CA ARG A 10 11.50 -25.89 32.75
C ARG A 10 10.90 -24.52 32.40
N LEU A 11 11.56 -23.43 32.78
CA LEU A 11 11.14 -22.07 32.46
C LEU A 11 11.18 -21.80 30.95
N LEU A 12 12.27 -22.18 30.28
CA LEU A 12 12.40 -22.04 28.83
C LEU A 12 11.36 -22.89 28.08
N GLY A 13 11.10 -24.11 28.54
CA GLY A 13 10.05 -24.96 27.97
C GLY A 13 8.65 -24.36 28.12
N ALA A 14 8.34 -23.76 29.27
CA ALA A 14 7.07 -23.06 29.49
C ALA A 14 6.94 -21.81 28.59
N GLY A 15 8.00 -21.00 28.50
CA GLY A 15 8.03 -19.81 27.64
C GLY A 15 7.87 -20.14 26.15
N LEU A 16 8.56 -21.18 25.67
CA LEU A 16 8.44 -21.63 24.28
C LEU A 16 7.02 -22.12 23.97
N ARG A 17 6.39 -22.87 24.88
CA ARG A 17 4.99 -23.31 24.71
C ARG A 17 4.04 -22.12 24.64
N ALA A 18 4.19 -21.15 25.54
CA ALA A 18 3.37 -19.94 25.56
C ALA A 18 3.52 -19.13 24.26
N LEU A 19 4.76 -18.99 23.77
CA LEU A 19 5.05 -18.32 22.50
C LEU A 19 4.35 -19.04 21.34
N LEU A 20 4.52 -20.35 21.21
CA LEU A 20 3.90 -21.13 20.12
C LEU A 20 2.37 -21.05 20.15
N VAL A 21 1.77 -21.17 21.33
CA VAL A 21 0.31 -21.06 21.49
C VAL A 21 -0.15 -19.65 21.08
N LEU A 22 0.50 -18.60 21.56
CA LEU A 22 0.11 -17.24 21.25
C LEU A 22 0.30 -16.92 19.76
N THR A 23 1.37 -17.39 19.13
CA THR A 23 1.60 -17.26 17.70
C THR A 23 0.52 -17.97 16.90
N LEU A 24 0.12 -19.18 17.30
CA LEU A 24 -0.96 -19.90 16.61
C LEU A 24 -2.30 -19.19 16.76
N VAL A 25 -2.62 -18.71 17.97
CA VAL A 25 -3.87 -18.01 18.24
C VAL A 25 -3.94 -16.69 17.46
N THR A 26 -2.90 -15.88 17.52
CA THR A 26 -2.91 -14.53 16.92
C THR A 26 -2.60 -14.55 15.42
N GLY A 27 -1.74 -15.47 14.97
CA GLY A 27 -1.29 -15.54 13.58
C GLY A 27 -2.14 -16.43 12.69
N VAL A 28 -2.87 -17.41 13.25
CA VAL A 28 -3.68 -18.35 12.47
C VAL A 28 -5.14 -18.29 12.85
N ILE A 29 -5.48 -18.54 14.12
CA ILE A 29 -6.88 -18.66 14.54
C ILE A 29 -7.61 -17.33 14.35
N TYR A 30 -7.06 -16.24 14.87
CA TYR A 30 -7.67 -14.92 14.77
C TYR A 30 -7.94 -14.47 13.33
N PRO A 31 -6.95 -14.44 12.40
CA PRO A 31 -7.21 -14.00 11.03
C PRO A 31 -8.19 -14.90 10.29
N LEU A 32 -8.17 -16.22 10.53
CA LEU A 32 -9.14 -17.13 9.91
C LEU A 32 -10.56 -16.87 10.40
N VAL A 33 -10.76 -16.68 11.71
CA VAL A 33 -12.07 -16.36 12.27
C VAL A 33 -12.60 -15.05 11.71
N ILE A 34 -11.78 -13.99 11.72
CA ILE A 34 -12.19 -12.68 11.21
C ILE A 34 -12.46 -12.73 9.71
N THR A 35 -11.63 -13.41 8.93
CA THR A 35 -11.83 -13.57 7.48
C THR A 35 -13.11 -14.35 7.19
N GLY A 36 -13.36 -15.43 7.93
CA GLY A 36 -14.59 -16.22 7.79
C GLY A 36 -15.85 -15.41 8.11
N ILE A 37 -15.83 -14.65 9.21
CA ILE A 37 -16.95 -13.75 9.57
C ILE A 37 -17.14 -12.67 8.50
N ALA A 38 -16.05 -12.04 8.04
CA ALA A 38 -16.10 -10.98 7.03
C ALA A 38 -16.64 -11.49 5.69
N GLN A 39 -16.24 -12.69 5.25
CA GLN A 39 -16.75 -13.30 4.02
C GLN A 39 -18.22 -13.73 4.17
N GLY A 40 -18.63 -14.22 5.34
CA GLY A 40 -20.01 -14.64 5.58
C GLY A 40 -21.00 -13.47 5.65
N LEU A 41 -20.63 -12.38 6.33
CA LEU A 41 -21.52 -11.23 6.55
C LEU A 41 -21.39 -10.14 5.49
N PHE A 42 -20.19 -9.94 4.93
CA PHE A 42 -19.90 -8.83 4.02
C PHE A 42 -19.01 -9.24 2.83
N PRO A 43 -19.42 -10.23 2.00
CA PRO A 43 -18.59 -10.76 0.93
C PRO A 43 -18.13 -9.70 -0.08
N GLY A 44 -19.00 -8.72 -0.40
CA GLY A 44 -18.66 -7.62 -1.31
C GLY A 44 -17.55 -6.70 -0.78
N LYS A 45 -17.56 -6.37 0.53
CA LYS A 45 -16.54 -5.52 1.16
C LYS A 45 -15.24 -6.31 1.41
N ALA A 46 -15.36 -7.56 1.86
CA ALA A 46 -14.23 -8.45 2.14
C ALA A 46 -13.39 -8.77 0.89
N ASN A 47 -14.03 -8.84 -0.28
CA ASN A 47 -13.34 -9.04 -1.56
C ASN A 47 -12.79 -7.74 -2.19
N GLY A 48 -12.70 -6.65 -1.43
CA GLY A 48 -12.12 -5.40 -1.93
C GLY A 48 -13.11 -4.46 -2.64
N SER A 49 -14.42 -4.67 -2.47
CA SER A 49 -15.48 -3.82 -3.06
C SER A 49 -15.32 -3.66 -4.58
N GLU A 50 -15.16 -4.78 -5.28
CA GLU A 50 -15.01 -4.83 -6.73
C GLU A 50 -16.21 -4.21 -7.46
N ILE A 51 -15.91 -3.42 -8.49
CA ILE A 51 -16.89 -2.90 -9.46
C ILE A 51 -16.75 -3.72 -10.73
N LYS A 52 -17.89 -4.24 -11.22
CA LYS A 52 -17.97 -5.01 -12.47
C LYS A 52 -18.74 -4.22 -13.50
N ALA A 53 -18.19 -4.10 -14.71
CA ALA A 53 -18.89 -3.59 -15.87
C ALA A 53 -18.75 -4.63 -16.99
N ASP A 54 -19.87 -4.96 -17.63
CA ASP A 54 -19.92 -5.90 -18.75
C ASP A 54 -19.28 -7.29 -18.45
N GLY A 55 -19.52 -7.79 -17.23
CA GLY A 55 -19.01 -9.08 -16.77
C GLY A 55 -17.51 -9.11 -16.41
N LYS A 56 -16.76 -8.01 -16.59
CA LYS A 56 -15.35 -7.91 -16.21
C LYS A 56 -15.16 -7.03 -14.97
N VAL A 57 -14.23 -7.41 -14.10
CA VAL A 57 -13.81 -6.58 -12.96
C VAL A 57 -13.07 -5.38 -13.52
N VAL A 58 -13.68 -4.20 -13.42
CA VAL A 58 -13.12 -2.95 -13.95
C VAL A 58 -12.38 -2.16 -12.88
N GLY A 59 -12.55 -2.45 -11.59
CA GLY A 59 -11.83 -1.79 -10.51
C GLY A 59 -12.40 -2.06 -9.12
N SER A 60 -12.09 -1.21 -8.15
CA SER A 60 -12.65 -1.22 -6.78
C SER A 60 -13.28 0.13 -6.46
N SER A 61 -14.41 0.13 -5.75
CA SER A 61 -15.05 1.37 -5.29
C SER A 61 -14.20 2.17 -4.30
N LEU A 62 -13.15 1.56 -3.74
CA LEU A 62 -12.27 2.15 -2.73
C LEU A 62 -10.92 2.60 -3.31
N ILE A 63 -10.59 2.20 -4.55
CA ILE A 63 -9.32 2.52 -5.21
C ILE A 63 -9.59 3.42 -6.41
N GLY A 64 -9.00 4.62 -6.41
CA GLY A 64 -9.01 5.51 -7.57
C GLY A 64 -8.14 4.95 -8.70
N GLN A 65 -8.65 4.97 -9.93
CA GLN A 65 -7.90 4.56 -11.10
C GLN A 65 -7.01 5.68 -11.64
N SER A 66 -5.84 5.32 -12.17
CA SER A 66 -5.01 6.23 -12.95
C SER A 66 -5.63 6.46 -14.32
N TYR A 67 -6.00 7.70 -14.64
CA TYR A 67 -6.54 8.08 -15.94
C TYR A 67 -5.39 8.54 -16.84
N ASN A 68 -5.15 7.83 -17.95
CA ASN A 68 -4.18 8.19 -18.97
C ASN A 68 -4.89 8.49 -20.29
N LEU A 69 -4.35 9.43 -21.07
CA LEU A 69 -4.81 9.69 -22.43
C LEU A 69 -4.46 8.52 -23.37
N PRO A 70 -5.26 8.32 -24.43
CA PRO A 70 -4.94 7.34 -25.47
C PRO A 70 -3.60 7.69 -26.14
N LEU A 71 -2.78 6.67 -26.39
CA LEU A 71 -1.47 6.78 -27.04
C LEU A 71 -1.62 7.46 -28.41
N LYS A 72 -0.94 8.59 -28.61
CA LYS A 72 -0.83 9.24 -29.91
C LYS A 72 0.25 8.56 -30.75
N LYS A 73 0.10 8.59 -32.08
CA LYS A 73 1.05 7.97 -33.02
C LYS A 73 2.45 8.58 -32.84
N GLY A 74 3.39 7.77 -32.36
CA GLY A 74 4.77 8.19 -32.04
C GLY A 74 5.09 8.35 -30.54
N GLN A 75 4.15 8.04 -29.65
CA GLN A 75 4.41 7.98 -28.20
C GLN A 75 4.49 6.52 -27.72
N GLU A 76 5.50 6.22 -26.90
CA GLU A 76 5.72 4.89 -26.30
C GLU A 76 5.03 4.75 -24.93
N THR A 77 4.74 5.87 -24.26
CA THR A 77 4.12 5.91 -22.94
C THR A 77 2.84 6.76 -22.94
N PRO A 78 1.75 6.31 -22.30
CA PRO A 78 0.52 7.09 -22.15
C PRO A 78 0.76 8.34 -21.29
N GLU A 79 0.35 9.51 -21.78
CA GLU A 79 0.37 10.74 -20.98
C GLU A 79 -0.76 10.70 -19.91
N PRO A 80 -0.50 11.08 -18.65
CA PRO A 80 -1.55 11.13 -17.62
C PRO A 80 -2.56 12.24 -17.93
N ASP A 81 -3.86 11.94 -17.78
CA ASP A 81 -4.90 12.93 -18.03
C ASP A 81 -5.00 13.92 -16.87
N LEU A 82 -4.56 15.16 -17.14
CA LEU A 82 -4.51 16.26 -16.19
C LEU A 82 -5.90 16.71 -15.68
N ARG A 83 -7.01 16.30 -16.33
CA ARG A 83 -8.36 16.55 -15.80
C ARG A 83 -8.64 15.75 -14.53
N TRP A 84 -8.00 14.59 -14.38
CA TRP A 84 -8.20 13.67 -13.26
C TRP A 84 -6.96 13.51 -12.37
N PHE A 85 -5.75 13.79 -12.89
CA PHE A 85 -4.56 14.00 -12.09
C PHE A 85 -4.48 15.44 -11.59
N GLN A 86 -5.16 15.73 -10.48
CA GLN A 86 -4.83 16.91 -9.69
C GLN A 86 -3.66 16.57 -8.77
N GLY A 87 -2.43 16.75 -9.28
CA GLY A 87 -1.29 16.86 -8.39
C GLY A 87 -1.63 17.90 -7.32
N ARG A 88 -1.46 17.58 -6.03
CA ARG A 88 -1.70 18.56 -4.97
C ARG A 88 -0.90 19.81 -5.34
N PRO A 89 -1.47 21.03 -5.34
CA PRO A 89 -0.68 22.25 -5.44
C PRO A 89 0.23 22.29 -4.21
N ALA A 90 1.38 21.64 -4.30
CA ALA A 90 2.41 21.71 -3.31
C ALA A 90 3.08 23.06 -3.55
N ASN A 91 2.98 23.96 -2.58
CA ASN A 91 3.83 25.15 -2.52
C ASN A 91 5.32 24.80 -2.27
N GLY A 92 5.72 23.57 -2.58
CA GLY A 92 7.07 23.01 -2.52
C GLY A 92 7.82 23.11 -3.85
N LEU A 93 7.38 23.97 -4.77
CA LEU A 93 8.17 24.43 -5.92
C LEU A 93 9.29 25.40 -5.50
N GLY A 94 9.49 25.61 -4.20
CA GLY A 94 10.67 26.30 -3.69
C GLY A 94 11.93 25.55 -4.10
N ALA A 95 12.81 26.23 -4.81
CA ALA A 95 14.16 25.73 -5.07
C ALA A 95 14.80 25.33 -3.73
N ASN A 96 15.43 24.16 -3.69
CA ASN A 96 16.14 23.70 -2.51
C ASN A 96 17.27 24.70 -2.20
N THR A 97 17.07 25.54 -1.19
CA THR A 97 18.02 26.61 -0.82
C THR A 97 19.18 26.07 0.02
N VAL A 98 19.10 24.80 0.44
CA VAL A 98 20.05 24.16 1.35
C VAL A 98 21.13 23.39 0.56
N ASN A 99 20.80 22.87 -0.61
CA ASN A 99 21.69 22.09 -1.46
C ASN A 99 21.49 22.46 -2.94
N THR A 100 22.20 23.49 -3.37
CA THR A 100 22.19 24.01 -4.75
C THR A 100 23.00 23.17 -5.73
N GLN A 101 23.73 22.15 -5.24
CA GLN A 101 24.59 21.30 -6.08
C GLN A 101 23.79 20.37 -7.01
N TYR A 102 22.50 20.12 -6.72
CA TYR A 102 21.64 19.28 -7.55
C TYR A 102 20.38 20.01 -7.95
N LYS A 103 20.18 20.17 -9.26
CA LYS A 103 18.93 20.66 -9.82
C LYS A 103 17.93 19.51 -9.84
N LEU A 104 16.91 19.55 -8.99
CA LEU A 104 15.79 18.61 -9.11
C LEU A 104 15.15 18.82 -10.48
N LEU A 105 15.32 17.84 -11.37
CA LEU A 105 14.61 17.79 -12.64
C LEU A 105 13.15 17.42 -12.34
N LEU A 106 12.34 18.40 -11.95
CA LEU A 106 10.90 18.23 -11.95
C LEU A 106 10.41 18.23 -13.40
N SER A 107 9.49 17.32 -13.73
CA SER A 107 8.92 17.08 -15.06
C SER A 107 8.13 18.26 -15.67
N VAL A 108 8.25 19.46 -15.12
CA VAL A 108 7.62 20.66 -15.68
C VAL A 108 8.57 21.28 -16.70
N ARG A 109 8.12 21.31 -17.96
CA ARG A 109 8.78 22.03 -19.05
C ARG A 109 9.12 23.45 -18.58
N PRO A 110 10.38 23.93 -18.70
CA PRO A 110 10.72 25.28 -18.32
C PRO A 110 9.88 26.26 -19.13
N THR A 111 8.95 26.96 -18.49
CA THR A 111 8.32 28.13 -19.11
C THR A 111 9.37 29.23 -19.12
N SER A 112 9.80 29.63 -20.32
CA SER A 112 10.69 30.77 -20.54
C SER A 112 10.13 32.03 -19.83
N PRO A 113 11.00 32.92 -19.31
CA PRO A 113 10.56 34.12 -18.63
C PRO A 113 9.81 35.06 -19.59
N PRO A 114 8.79 35.79 -19.12
CA PRO A 114 8.17 36.86 -19.90
C PRO A 114 9.17 38.01 -20.08
N THR A 115 9.19 38.54 -21.31
CA THR A 115 9.92 39.75 -21.74
C THR A 115 9.49 40.99 -20.96
#